data_AF-A0A944Z926-F1
#
_entry.id   AF-A0A944Z926-F1
#
_cell.length_a   1.000
_cell.length_b   1.000
_cell.length_c   1.000
_cell.angle_alpha   90.00
_cell.angle_beta   90.00
_cell.angle_gamma   90.00
#
_symmetry.space_group_name_H-M   'P 1'
#
loop_
_entity.id
_entity.type
_entity.pdbx_description
1 polymer ?
#
loop_
_entity_poly.entity_id
_entity_poly.type
_entity_poly.pdbx_seq_one_letter_code
_entity_poly.pdbx_strand_id
1 'polypeptide(L)'
;MKKHSNIPIFIPELACPHQCVFCDQEKISGTHSIPQPKDVKDIVERYLATMPENRTINIAFFGGSFTGLSIDLQEEYLKEAFGFVKNGKISGIRLSTRPDYINEEVLELLKNYGVTTIELGAQSTNREVLNESGRGHTFEDIRNASNLICNYGFELGLQMMIGLPGDNYDRSIQTANDIVSLGAGNTRIYPAIIVKGTALEKLYRKGEYIPLTLEQAVEWTKDIVHIFEENNVSIIRMGLHPSDELVIGKSLIDGPFHASFKEIVMTHIWKEIIDTELQRISSSSSNKINITVSDRQLHYAIGYRQANKELLKSRGYNVSFTRNPSFSQYQLNIG
;
A
#
# COMPACT_ATOMS: atom_id res chain seq x y z
N MET A 1 20.75 2.88 6.03
CA MET A 1 19.45 3.34 6.56
C MET A 1 18.97 2.39 7.64
N LYS A 2 18.53 2.91 8.78
CA LYS A 2 17.85 2.10 9.81
C LYS A 2 16.54 1.56 9.23
N LYS A 3 16.16 0.33 9.59
CA LYS A 3 14.88 -0.25 9.14
C LYS A 3 13.73 0.46 9.87
N HIS A 4 12.65 0.73 9.16
CA HIS A 4 11.44 1.32 9.72
C HIS A 4 10.52 0.24 10.33
N SER A 5 9.80 0.58 11.40
CA SER A 5 8.76 -0.23 12.02
C SER A 5 7.59 0.65 12.42
N ASN A 6 6.37 0.14 12.24
CA ASN A 6 5.17 0.77 12.76
C ASN A 6 4.61 -0.08 13.90
N ILE A 7 4.20 0.56 14.99
CA ILE A 7 3.32 0.00 16.02
C ILE A 7 1.90 0.32 15.58
N PRO A 8 1.13 -0.66 15.06
CA PRO A 8 -0.21 -0.42 14.58
C PRO A 8 -1.19 -0.28 15.75
N ILE A 9 -2.01 0.77 15.72
CA ILE A 9 -3.18 0.93 16.59
C ILE A 9 -4.38 1.11 15.67
N PHE A 10 -5.26 0.12 15.64
CA PHE A 10 -6.43 0.12 14.76
C PHE A 10 -7.61 0.77 15.49
N ILE A 11 -8.07 1.92 14.99
CA ILE A 11 -9.26 2.64 15.43
C ILE A 11 -10.26 2.58 14.27
N PRO A 12 -11.02 1.47 14.12
CA PRO A 12 -11.88 1.26 12.97
C PRO A 12 -13.06 2.23 12.99
N GLU A 13 -13.27 2.91 11.85
CA GLU A 13 -14.47 3.64 11.36
C GLU A 13 -15.41 4.36 12.34
N LEU A 14 -14.98 4.69 13.57
CA LEU A 14 -15.78 5.42 14.56
C LEU A 14 -16.35 6.75 14.03
N ALA A 15 -15.75 7.29 12.97
CA ALA A 15 -16.10 8.56 12.38
C ALA A 15 -16.37 8.52 10.87
N CYS A 16 -16.51 7.36 10.22
CA CYS A 16 -16.86 7.32 8.79
C CYS A 16 -18.38 7.22 8.60
N PRO A 17 -19.07 8.25 8.06
CA PRO A 17 -20.52 8.20 7.81
C PRO A 17 -20.86 7.40 6.55
N HIS A 18 -19.85 6.96 5.78
CA HIS A 18 -20.02 6.29 4.50
C HIS A 18 -19.70 4.81 4.62
N GLN A 19 -20.58 3.97 4.08
CA GLN A 19 -20.31 2.56 3.84
C GLN A 19 -19.86 2.39 2.39
N CYS A 20 -18.55 2.42 2.14
CA CYS A 20 -18.04 2.22 0.80
C CYS A 20 -18.37 0.82 0.29
N VAL A 21 -18.56 0.68 -1.02
CA VAL A 21 -19.10 -0.56 -1.60
C VAL A 21 -18.24 -1.79 -1.35
N PHE A 22 -16.93 -1.60 -1.15
CA PHE A 22 -15.93 -2.64 -0.92
C PHE A 22 -15.54 -2.79 0.55
N CYS A 23 -16.04 -1.93 1.45
CA CYS A 23 -15.51 -1.83 2.80
C CYS A 23 -16.30 -2.69 3.79
N ASP A 24 -15.57 -3.54 4.51
CA ASP A 24 -16.00 -4.21 5.72
C ASP A 24 -14.78 -4.30 6.65
N GLN A 25 -14.47 -3.19 7.35
CA GLN A 25 -13.22 -3.10 8.11
C GLN A 25 -13.14 -4.05 9.29
N GLU A 26 -14.27 -4.44 9.91
CA GLU A 26 -14.25 -5.45 10.98
C GLU A 26 -13.62 -6.74 10.45
N LYS A 27 -14.10 -7.23 9.29
CA LYS A 27 -13.57 -8.44 8.65
C LYS A 27 -12.17 -8.27 8.04
N ILE A 28 -11.87 -7.09 7.50
CA ILE A 28 -10.58 -6.82 6.85
C ILE A 28 -9.46 -6.63 7.88
N SER A 29 -9.74 -5.92 8.98
CA SER A 29 -8.75 -5.64 10.03
C SER A 29 -8.64 -6.77 11.07
N GLY A 30 -9.68 -7.60 11.23
CA GLY A 30 -9.73 -8.70 12.20
C GLY A 30 -9.73 -8.23 13.66
N THR A 31 -10.12 -6.98 13.93
CA THR A 31 -10.10 -6.38 15.28
C THR A 31 -11.52 -6.27 15.84
N HIS A 32 -11.80 -6.94 16.96
CA HIS A 32 -13.13 -6.99 17.57
C HIS A 32 -13.38 -5.92 18.67
N SER A 33 -12.33 -5.21 19.12
CA SER A 33 -12.43 -4.20 20.17
C SER A 33 -11.63 -2.95 19.82
N ILE A 34 -12.28 -1.79 19.88
CA ILE A 34 -11.66 -0.50 19.57
C ILE A 34 -10.84 -0.03 20.78
N PRO A 35 -9.50 0.08 20.67
CA PRO A 35 -8.66 0.55 21.77
C PRO A 35 -9.08 1.94 22.21
N GLN A 36 -9.25 2.15 23.52
CA GLN A 36 -9.47 3.47 24.09
C GLN A 36 -8.15 4.21 24.25
N PRO A 37 -8.14 5.55 24.42
CA PRO A 37 -6.90 6.32 24.59
C PRO A 37 -5.98 5.74 25.68
N LYS A 38 -6.54 5.35 26.83
CA LYS A 38 -5.82 4.72 27.94
C LYS A 38 -5.08 3.42 27.57
N ASP A 39 -5.55 2.71 26.53
CA ASP A 39 -4.98 1.43 26.11
C ASP A 39 -3.74 1.63 25.21
N VAL A 40 -3.55 2.83 24.65
CA VAL A 40 -2.43 3.16 23.75
C VAL A 40 -1.10 2.85 24.41
N LYS A 41 -0.94 3.27 25.68
CA LYS A 41 0.30 3.05 26.42
C LYS A 41 0.66 1.58 26.52
N ASP A 42 -0.28 0.75 26.96
CA ASP A 42 -0.07 -0.69 27.14
C ASP A 42 0.20 -1.40 25.82
N ILE A 43 -0.44 -0.97 24.73
CA ILE A 43 -0.18 -1.49 23.39
C ILE A 43 1.25 -1.17 22.95
N VAL A 44 1.65 0.10 23.06
CA VAL A 44 2.98 0.57 22.63
C VAL A 44 4.09 -0.13 23.42
N GLU A 45 3.96 -0.24 24.74
CA GLU A 45 4.94 -0.91 25.59
C GLU A 45 5.08 -2.41 25.24
N ARG A 46 3.98 -3.10 24.95
CA ARG A 46 3.99 -4.51 24.50
C ARG A 46 4.76 -4.70 23.21
N TYR A 47 4.53 -3.83 22.23
CA TYR A 47 5.24 -3.91 20.95
C TYR A 47 6.72 -3.59 21.13
N LEU A 48 7.06 -2.52 21.86
CA LEU A 48 8.44 -2.13 22.11
C LEU A 48 9.24 -3.25 22.78
N ALA A 49 8.64 -4.04 23.67
CA ALA A 49 9.28 -5.18 24.32
C ALA A 49 9.71 -6.30 23.34
N THR A 50 9.12 -6.36 22.15
CA THR A 50 9.41 -7.39 21.13
C THR A 50 10.24 -6.88 19.95
N MET A 51 10.45 -5.56 19.85
CA MET A 51 11.09 -4.96 18.70
C MET A 51 12.63 -4.97 18.81
N PRO A 52 13.35 -5.27 17.71
CA PRO A 52 14.81 -5.21 17.70
C PRO A 52 15.31 -3.78 17.93
N GLU A 53 16.44 -3.66 18.66
CA GLU A 53 17.16 -2.41 18.80
C GLU A 53 17.64 -1.87 17.43
N ASN A 54 17.82 -0.55 17.32
CA ASN A 54 18.28 0.15 16.11
C ASN A 54 17.30 0.24 14.93
N ARG A 55 16.01 0.51 15.22
CA ARG A 55 14.98 0.81 14.22
C ARG A 55 14.40 2.21 14.42
N THR A 56 13.90 2.79 13.33
CA THR A 56 13.03 3.97 13.41
C THR A 56 11.62 3.44 13.64
N ILE A 57 11.04 3.74 14.80
CA ILE A 57 9.74 3.20 15.21
C ILE A 57 8.73 4.33 15.24
N ASN A 58 7.63 4.19 14.51
CA ASN A 58 6.51 5.12 14.57
C ASN A 58 5.29 4.43 15.19
N ILE A 59 4.45 5.21 15.87
CA ILE A 59 3.08 4.78 16.18
C ILE A 59 2.22 5.08 14.96
N ALA A 60 1.40 4.13 14.53
CA ALA A 60 0.55 4.28 13.35
C ALA A 60 -0.92 4.05 13.69
N PHE A 61 -1.73 5.11 13.68
CA PHE A 61 -3.18 5.03 13.83
C PHE A 61 -3.83 4.65 12.48
N PHE A 62 -4.33 3.42 12.40
CA PHE A 62 -5.01 2.87 11.23
C PHE A 62 -6.54 2.86 11.44
N GLY A 63 -7.30 2.88 10.34
CA GLY A 63 -8.77 2.89 10.36
C GLY A 63 -9.38 3.83 9.32
N GLY A 64 -8.58 4.79 8.82
CA GLY A 64 -8.94 5.62 7.67
C GLY A 64 -9.87 6.79 7.98
N SER A 65 -10.18 7.07 9.25
CA SER A 65 -11.05 8.17 9.67
C SER A 65 -10.58 8.86 10.96
N PHE A 66 -9.29 8.78 11.33
CA PHE A 66 -8.81 9.28 12.62
C PHE A 66 -9.18 10.75 12.87
N THR A 67 -9.00 11.60 11.85
CA THR A 67 -9.30 13.04 11.99
C THR A 67 -10.78 13.39 11.90
N GLY A 68 -11.65 12.39 11.73
CA GLY A 68 -13.10 12.57 11.85
C GLY A 68 -13.63 12.40 13.28
N LEU A 69 -12.81 11.91 14.21
CA LEU A 69 -13.16 11.87 15.63
C LEU A 69 -13.34 13.30 16.16
N SER A 70 -14.03 13.48 17.29
CA SER A 70 -14.05 14.80 17.95
C SER A 70 -12.62 15.26 18.27
N ILE A 71 -12.37 16.56 18.21
CA ILE A 71 -11.06 17.15 18.50
C ILE A 71 -10.54 16.70 19.87
N ASP A 72 -11.40 16.69 20.90
CA ASP A 72 -11.05 16.22 22.24
C ASP A 72 -10.56 14.76 22.23
N LEU A 73 -11.24 13.87 21.51
CA LEU A 73 -10.86 12.46 21.45
C LEU A 73 -9.58 12.26 20.63
N GLN A 74 -9.40 13.00 19.53
CA GLN A 74 -8.14 13.01 18.79
C GLN A 74 -6.99 13.41 19.72
N GLU A 75 -7.17 14.48 20.49
CA GLU A 75 -6.19 14.98 21.45
C GLU A 75 -5.85 13.94 22.52
N GLU A 76 -6.83 13.23 23.08
CA GLU A 76 -6.60 12.16 24.06
C GLU A 76 -5.68 11.05 23.50
N TYR A 77 -5.97 10.54 22.29
CA TYR A 77 -5.12 9.51 21.65
C TYR A 77 -3.71 10.05 21.36
N LEU A 78 -3.64 11.26 20.80
CA LEU A 78 -2.39 11.89 20.41
C LEU A 78 -1.51 12.18 21.62
N LYS A 79 -2.08 12.61 22.75
CA LYS A 79 -1.36 12.89 23.99
C LYS A 79 -0.66 11.65 24.53
N GLU A 80 -1.35 10.51 24.56
CA GLU A 80 -0.77 9.24 25.00
C GLU A 80 0.38 8.80 24.09
N ALA A 81 0.18 8.86 22.76
CA ALA A 81 1.23 8.52 21.80
C ALA A 81 2.43 9.49 21.86
N PHE A 82 2.18 10.79 22.02
CA PHE A 82 3.19 11.83 22.04
C PHE A 82 4.12 11.73 23.27
N GLY A 83 3.64 11.17 24.38
CA GLY A 83 4.48 10.85 25.53
C GLY A 83 5.68 9.97 25.16
N PHE A 84 5.51 9.03 24.22
CA PHE A 84 6.59 8.18 23.70
C PHE A 84 7.50 8.86 22.68
N VAL A 85 6.99 9.86 21.97
CA VAL A 85 7.80 10.70 21.08
C VAL A 85 8.72 11.58 21.93
N LYS A 86 8.16 12.25 22.94
CA LYS A 86 8.92 13.14 23.85
C LYS A 86 10.04 12.45 24.62
N ASN A 87 9.85 11.18 25.01
CA ASN A 87 10.88 10.41 25.72
C ASN A 87 11.88 9.70 24.79
N GLY A 88 11.79 9.91 23.48
CA GLY A 88 12.73 9.39 22.48
C GLY A 88 12.57 7.90 22.15
N LYS A 89 11.54 7.22 22.69
CA LYS A 89 11.26 5.79 22.37
C LYS A 89 10.65 5.62 20.97
N ILE A 90 9.92 6.63 20.50
CA ILE A 90 9.22 6.65 19.21
C ILE A 90 9.72 7.85 18.39
N SER A 91 9.92 7.65 17.09
CA SER A 91 10.46 8.67 16.17
C SER A 91 9.40 9.63 15.62
N GLY A 92 8.13 9.22 15.62
CA GLY A 92 7.02 10.05 15.17
C GLY A 92 5.70 9.30 15.17
N ILE A 93 4.62 10.02 14.89
CA ILE A 93 3.27 9.45 14.75
C ILE A 93 2.84 9.52 13.28
N ARG A 94 2.21 8.46 12.80
CA ARG A 94 1.57 8.39 11.49
C ARG A 94 0.09 8.11 11.68
N LEU A 95 -0.75 8.62 10.79
CA LEU A 95 -2.17 8.31 10.79
C LEU A 95 -2.75 8.20 9.38
N SER A 96 -3.84 7.44 9.25
CA SER A 96 -4.62 7.37 8.02
C SER A 96 -5.99 8.03 8.23
N THR A 97 -6.43 8.87 7.28
CA THR A 97 -7.71 9.57 7.35
C THR A 97 -8.35 9.79 5.98
N ARG A 98 -9.55 10.39 5.97
CA ARG A 98 -10.24 10.82 4.75
C ARG A 98 -9.78 12.22 4.33
N PRO A 99 -9.71 12.51 3.02
CA PRO A 99 -9.38 13.86 2.53
C PRO A 99 -10.28 14.97 3.10
N ASP A 100 -11.59 14.72 3.15
CA ASP A 100 -12.63 15.64 3.62
C ASP A 100 -12.58 15.92 5.14
N TYR A 101 -11.69 15.28 5.89
CA TYR A 101 -11.48 15.50 7.33
C TYR A 101 -10.21 16.28 7.65
N ILE A 102 -9.62 16.93 6.65
CA ILE A 102 -8.43 17.76 6.81
C ILE A 102 -8.82 19.23 6.73
N ASN A 103 -8.45 19.98 7.76
CA ASN A 103 -8.52 21.43 7.80
C ASN A 103 -7.35 21.97 8.65
N GLU A 104 -7.19 23.29 8.72
CA GLU A 104 -6.08 23.93 9.43
C GLU A 104 -6.06 23.61 10.93
N GLU A 105 -7.22 23.62 11.60
CA GLU A 105 -7.36 23.31 13.04
C GLU A 105 -6.87 21.89 13.35
N VAL A 106 -7.28 20.91 12.54
CA VAL A 106 -6.81 19.52 12.65
C VAL A 106 -5.31 19.47 12.44
N LEU A 107 -4.77 20.08 11.38
CA LEU A 107 -3.34 20.02 11.10
C LEU A 107 -2.48 20.69 12.19
N GLU A 108 -2.94 21.77 12.79
CA GLU A 108 -2.30 22.39 13.96
C GLU A 108 -2.25 21.43 15.15
N LEU A 109 -3.37 20.78 15.48
CA LEU A 109 -3.42 19.76 16.53
C LEU A 109 -2.42 18.63 16.25
N LEU A 110 -2.44 18.06 15.03
CA LEU A 110 -1.55 16.98 14.64
C LEU A 110 -0.06 17.39 14.77
N LYS A 111 0.27 18.64 14.39
CA LYS A 111 1.63 19.18 14.49
C LYS A 111 2.08 19.29 15.94
N ASN A 112 1.22 19.80 16.82
CA ASN A 112 1.50 19.97 18.24
C ASN A 112 1.81 18.65 18.97
N TYR A 113 1.27 17.54 18.46
CA TYR A 113 1.46 16.21 19.02
C TYR A 113 2.47 15.34 18.27
N GLY A 114 3.32 15.91 17.41
CA GLY A 114 4.44 15.18 16.82
C GLY A 114 4.05 14.17 15.73
N VAL A 115 2.91 14.39 15.07
CA VAL A 115 2.58 13.67 13.83
C VAL A 115 3.54 14.08 12.72
N THR A 116 4.05 13.10 11.99
CA THR A 116 5.03 13.31 10.91
C THR A 116 4.50 12.90 9.54
N THR A 117 3.57 11.95 9.47
CA THR A 117 3.04 11.43 8.20
C THR A 117 1.53 11.30 8.25
N ILE A 118 0.85 11.80 7.22
CA ILE A 118 -0.60 11.68 7.03
C ILE A 118 -0.87 10.91 5.74
N GLU A 119 -1.62 9.82 5.84
CA GLU A 119 -2.02 9.00 4.71
C GLU A 119 -3.51 9.24 4.39
N LEU A 120 -3.81 9.75 3.20
CA LEU A 120 -5.20 9.95 2.76
C LEU A 120 -5.69 8.73 1.98
N GLY A 121 -6.91 8.29 2.31
CA GLY A 121 -7.63 7.29 1.54
C GLY A 121 -8.24 7.84 0.25
N ALA A 122 -7.42 8.20 -0.73
CA ALA A 122 -7.88 8.72 -2.03
C ALA A 122 -8.65 7.65 -2.85
N GLN A 123 -8.11 6.44 -2.92
CA GLN A 123 -8.58 5.29 -3.71
C GLN A 123 -8.54 5.51 -5.22
N SER A 124 -9.15 6.59 -5.73
CA SER A 124 -9.08 7.03 -7.12
C SER A 124 -9.15 8.55 -7.18
N THR A 125 -8.64 9.15 -8.25
CA THR A 125 -8.89 10.57 -8.57
C THR A 125 -10.00 10.74 -9.60
N ASN A 126 -10.54 9.64 -10.12
CA ASN A 126 -11.63 9.68 -11.08
C ASN A 126 -12.99 9.85 -10.39
N ARG A 127 -13.76 10.85 -10.84
CA ARG A 127 -15.07 11.18 -10.28
C ARG A 127 -16.09 10.04 -10.35
N GLU A 128 -16.16 9.31 -11.47
CA GLU A 128 -17.11 8.20 -11.64
C GLU A 128 -16.75 7.05 -10.69
N VAL A 129 -15.47 6.69 -10.62
CA VAL A 129 -14.97 5.65 -9.71
C VAL A 129 -15.27 5.98 -8.25
N LEU A 130 -15.02 7.23 -7.83
CA LEU A 130 -15.32 7.69 -6.47
C LEU A 130 -16.81 7.65 -6.15
N ASN A 131 -17.66 8.03 -7.10
CA ASN A 131 -19.12 8.04 -6.95
C ASN A 131 -19.67 6.61 -6.87
N GLU A 132 -19.33 5.74 -7.83
CA GLU A 132 -19.79 4.35 -7.86
C GLU A 132 -19.25 3.55 -6.67
N SER A 133 -18.09 3.93 -6.14
CA SER A 133 -17.53 3.32 -4.93
C SER A 133 -18.17 3.83 -3.62
N GLY A 134 -19.00 4.86 -3.68
CA GLY A 134 -19.63 5.48 -2.52
C GLY A 134 -18.62 6.10 -1.54
N ARG A 135 -17.55 6.74 -2.05
CA ARG A 135 -16.50 7.32 -1.19
C ARG A 135 -16.97 8.54 -0.40
N GLY A 136 -17.84 9.36 -0.99
CA GLY A 136 -18.37 10.56 -0.33
C GLY A 136 -17.42 11.75 -0.31
N HIS A 137 -16.30 11.70 -1.04
CA HIS A 137 -15.43 12.85 -1.32
C HIS A 137 -15.07 12.90 -2.79
N THR A 138 -14.53 14.02 -3.21
CA THR A 138 -14.15 14.34 -4.59
C THR A 138 -12.64 14.41 -4.78
N PHE A 139 -12.20 14.48 -6.03
CA PHE A 139 -10.81 14.78 -6.34
C PHE A 139 -10.37 16.17 -5.82
N GLU A 140 -11.29 17.12 -5.73
CA GLU A 140 -11.02 18.44 -5.19
C GLU A 140 -10.67 18.38 -3.70
N ASP A 141 -11.39 17.55 -2.93
CA ASP A 141 -11.10 17.32 -1.51
C ASP A 141 -9.72 16.67 -1.33
N ILE A 142 -9.39 15.69 -2.19
CA ILE A 142 -8.05 15.06 -2.23
C ILE A 142 -6.98 16.12 -2.48
N ARG A 143 -7.15 16.94 -3.52
CA ARG A 143 -6.18 17.97 -3.89
C ARG A 143 -5.98 19.00 -2.78
N ASN A 144 -7.07 19.51 -2.20
CA ASN A 144 -7.00 20.53 -1.15
C ASN A 144 -6.34 19.98 0.12
N ALA A 145 -6.72 18.77 0.54
CA ALA A 145 -6.09 18.12 1.68
C ALA A 145 -4.60 17.85 1.44
N SER A 146 -4.23 17.34 0.26
CA SER A 146 -2.82 17.13 -0.12
C SER A 146 -2.00 18.42 -0.04
N ASN A 147 -2.51 19.51 -0.61
CA ASN A 147 -1.85 20.82 -0.57
C ASN A 147 -1.65 21.31 0.87
N LEU A 148 -2.69 21.23 1.71
CA LEU A 148 -2.60 21.64 3.12
C LEU A 148 -1.58 20.80 3.89
N ILE A 149 -1.61 19.47 3.74
CA ILE A 149 -0.67 18.55 4.41
C ILE A 149 0.78 18.88 4.03
N CYS A 150 1.06 19.06 2.75
CA CYS A 150 2.40 19.42 2.26
C CYS A 150 2.84 20.80 2.77
N ASN A 151 1.94 21.80 2.76
CA ASN A 151 2.24 23.16 3.24
C ASN A 151 2.55 23.21 4.75
N TYR A 152 1.91 22.37 5.56
CA TYR A 152 2.23 22.22 6.99
C TYR A 152 3.51 21.38 7.25
N GLY A 153 4.15 20.88 6.20
CA GLY A 153 5.40 20.13 6.27
C GLY A 153 5.25 18.72 6.84
N PHE A 154 4.09 18.09 6.63
CA PHE A 154 3.93 16.65 6.87
C PHE A 154 4.37 15.85 5.65
N GLU A 155 4.79 14.61 5.86
CA GLU A 155 4.92 13.64 4.77
C GLU A 155 3.51 13.20 4.32
N LEU A 156 3.20 13.39 3.04
CA LEU A 156 1.94 12.95 2.44
C LEU A 156 2.04 11.53 1.91
N GLY A 157 1.09 10.69 2.31
CA GLY A 157 0.81 9.40 1.67
C GLY A 157 -0.56 9.41 1.00
N LEU A 158 -0.69 8.83 -0.19
CA LEU A 158 -1.99 8.64 -0.85
C LEU A 158 -2.20 7.16 -1.15
N GLN A 159 -3.26 6.58 -0.60
CA GLN A 159 -3.67 5.22 -0.92
C GLN A 159 -4.46 5.20 -2.22
N MET A 160 -4.15 4.26 -3.12
CA MET A 160 -4.94 3.97 -4.32
C MET A 160 -5.48 2.54 -4.34
N MET A 161 -6.57 2.36 -5.07
CA MET A 161 -7.16 1.08 -5.37
C MET A 161 -7.34 0.93 -6.88
N ILE A 162 -7.15 -0.29 -7.38
CA ILE A 162 -7.36 -0.62 -8.79
C ILE A 162 -8.54 -1.58 -8.96
N GLY A 163 -9.29 -1.44 -10.04
CA GLY A 163 -10.41 -2.32 -10.37
C GLY A 163 -11.67 -2.08 -9.54
N LEU A 164 -11.83 -0.87 -8.99
CA LEU A 164 -13.08 -0.43 -8.35
C LEU A 164 -14.23 -0.34 -9.40
N PRO A 165 -15.50 -0.28 -8.97
CA PRO A 165 -16.60 0.01 -9.89
C PRO A 165 -16.36 1.27 -10.71
N GLY A 166 -16.61 1.17 -12.01
CA GLY A 166 -16.32 2.23 -12.99
C GLY A 166 -14.83 2.40 -13.33
N ASP A 167 -13.92 1.65 -12.73
CA ASP A 167 -12.48 1.81 -12.97
C ASP A 167 -12.02 1.07 -14.24
N ASN A 168 -10.95 1.58 -14.85
CA ASN A 168 -10.28 0.94 -15.96
C ASN A 168 -8.76 1.23 -15.91
N TYR A 169 -8.01 0.58 -16.79
CA TYR A 169 -6.55 0.72 -16.82
C TYR A 169 -6.10 2.18 -16.90
N ASP A 170 -6.64 2.96 -17.84
CA ASP A 170 -6.26 4.35 -18.06
C ASP A 170 -6.58 5.23 -16.84
N ARG A 171 -7.72 4.99 -16.17
CA ARG A 171 -8.13 5.71 -14.94
C ARG A 171 -7.22 5.39 -13.76
N SER A 172 -6.80 4.13 -13.63
CA SER A 172 -5.81 3.71 -12.62
C SER A 172 -4.44 4.33 -12.87
N ILE A 173 -4.00 4.38 -14.13
CA ILE A 173 -2.75 5.06 -14.52
C ILE A 173 -2.84 6.57 -14.27
N GLN A 174 -3.95 7.21 -14.60
CA GLN A 174 -4.17 8.63 -14.30
C GLN A 174 -4.11 8.88 -12.78
N THR A 175 -4.75 8.02 -11.98
CA THR A 175 -4.70 8.11 -10.51
C THR A 175 -3.27 8.07 -9.99
N ALA A 176 -2.42 7.18 -10.53
CA ALA A 176 -1.01 7.11 -10.13
C ALA A 176 -0.24 8.41 -10.47
N ASN A 177 -0.44 8.95 -11.67
CA ASN A 177 0.16 10.23 -12.09
C ASN A 177 -0.32 11.42 -11.23
N ASP A 178 -1.61 11.44 -10.87
CA ASP A 178 -2.16 12.46 -9.98
C ASP A 178 -1.54 12.36 -8.58
N ILE A 179 -1.37 11.15 -8.05
CA ILE A 179 -0.72 10.93 -6.75
C ILE A 179 0.70 11.50 -6.72
N VAL A 180 1.48 11.27 -7.78
CA VAL A 180 2.81 11.88 -7.96
C VAL A 180 2.69 13.40 -7.98
N SER A 181 1.79 13.93 -8.79
CA SER A 181 1.61 15.38 -9.00
C SER A 181 1.15 16.12 -7.75
N LEU A 182 0.42 15.45 -6.86
CA LEU A 182 -0.03 15.97 -5.56
C LEU A 182 1.08 15.99 -4.50
N GLY A 183 2.28 15.50 -4.81
CA GLY A 183 3.43 15.54 -3.91
C GLY A 183 3.45 14.43 -2.87
N ALA A 184 2.78 13.30 -3.13
CA ALA A 184 2.85 12.16 -2.22
C ALA A 184 4.26 11.57 -2.20
N GLY A 185 4.85 11.44 -1.01
CA GLY A 185 6.14 10.76 -0.82
C GLY A 185 6.01 9.24 -0.77
N ASN A 186 4.80 8.75 -0.48
CA ASN A 186 4.53 7.32 -0.38
C ASN A 186 3.10 6.96 -0.82
N THR A 187 2.90 5.70 -1.18
CA THR A 187 1.59 5.17 -1.60
C THR A 187 1.37 3.72 -1.16
N ARG A 188 0.13 3.27 -1.29
CA ARG A 188 -0.29 1.87 -1.18
C ARG A 188 -1.21 1.55 -2.33
N ILE A 189 -1.02 0.38 -2.93
CA ILE A 189 -1.81 -0.08 -4.07
C ILE A 189 -2.59 -1.32 -3.64
N TYR A 190 -3.92 -1.23 -3.69
CA TYR A 190 -4.79 -2.34 -3.33
C TYR A 190 -5.74 -2.71 -4.47
N PRO A 191 -5.63 -3.90 -5.04
CA PRO A 191 -6.67 -4.41 -5.91
C PRO A 191 -8.01 -4.55 -5.18
N ALA A 192 -9.10 -4.13 -5.82
CA ALA A 192 -10.43 -4.29 -5.29
C ALA A 192 -10.81 -5.79 -5.23
N ILE A 193 -11.26 -6.24 -4.05
CA ILE A 193 -11.73 -7.61 -3.82
C ILE A 193 -13.17 -7.57 -3.33
N ILE A 194 -13.89 -8.68 -3.53
CA ILE A 194 -15.27 -8.81 -3.09
C ILE A 194 -15.28 -9.50 -1.74
N VAL A 195 -15.76 -8.79 -0.72
CA VAL A 195 -15.91 -9.31 0.64
C VAL A 195 -17.39 -9.58 0.92
N LYS A 196 -17.67 -10.67 1.61
CA LYS A 196 -19.00 -11.12 1.99
C LYS A 196 -19.72 -10.08 2.85
N GLY A 197 -20.93 -9.73 2.47
CA GLY A 197 -21.79 -8.75 3.14
C GLY A 197 -21.66 -7.33 2.58
N THR A 198 -20.71 -7.08 1.68
CA THR A 198 -20.50 -5.75 1.08
C THR A 198 -21.49 -5.46 -0.04
N ALA A 199 -21.65 -4.18 -0.42
CA ALA A 199 -22.45 -3.82 -1.59
C ALA A 199 -21.84 -4.36 -2.88
N LEU A 200 -20.51 -4.48 -2.94
CA LEU A 200 -19.79 -5.06 -4.07
C LEU A 200 -20.16 -6.53 -4.30
N GLU A 201 -20.40 -7.31 -3.24
CA GLU A 201 -20.92 -8.69 -3.38
C GLU A 201 -22.29 -8.69 -4.07
N LYS A 202 -23.17 -7.75 -3.74
CA LYS A 202 -24.50 -7.66 -4.36
C LYS A 202 -24.40 -7.33 -5.84
N LEU A 203 -23.53 -6.39 -6.22
CA LEU A 203 -23.27 -6.04 -7.63
C LEU A 203 -22.69 -7.25 -8.38
N TYR A 204 -21.72 -7.94 -7.79
CA TYR A 204 -21.12 -9.14 -8.35
C TYR A 204 -22.14 -10.26 -8.59
N ARG A 205 -22.99 -10.57 -7.60
CA ARG A 205 -24.02 -11.60 -7.72
C ARG A 205 -25.08 -11.30 -8.80
N LYS A 206 -25.27 -10.02 -9.14
CA LYS A 206 -26.15 -9.57 -10.24
C LYS A 206 -25.45 -9.54 -11.59
N GLY A 207 -24.13 -9.72 -11.66
CA GLY A 207 -23.33 -9.55 -12.87
C GLY A 207 -23.10 -8.08 -13.25
N GLU A 208 -23.37 -7.13 -12.35
CA GLU A 208 -23.20 -5.69 -12.56
C GLU A 208 -21.76 -5.23 -12.26
N TYR A 209 -20.96 -6.06 -11.59
CA TYR A 209 -19.54 -5.83 -11.33
C TYR A 209 -18.74 -7.11 -11.52
N ILE A 210 -17.61 -7.01 -12.22
CA ILE A 210 -16.66 -8.10 -12.43
C ILE A 210 -15.30 -7.62 -11.90
N PRO A 211 -14.71 -8.30 -10.89
CA PRO A 211 -13.40 -7.90 -10.40
C PRO A 211 -12.31 -8.20 -11.44
N LEU A 212 -11.17 -7.55 -11.33
CA LEU A 212 -9.98 -7.91 -12.11
C LEU A 212 -9.57 -9.36 -11.80
N THR A 213 -9.07 -10.07 -12.82
CA THR A 213 -8.32 -11.30 -12.54
C THR A 213 -6.99 -10.97 -11.85
N LEU A 214 -6.37 -11.97 -11.22
CA LEU A 214 -5.06 -11.79 -10.60
C LEU A 214 -4.02 -11.31 -11.63
N GLU A 215 -4.04 -11.86 -12.83
CA GLU A 215 -3.15 -11.49 -13.93
C GLU A 215 -3.38 -10.03 -14.36
N GLN A 216 -4.64 -9.61 -14.53
CA GLN A 216 -4.95 -8.22 -14.88
C GLN A 216 -4.47 -7.24 -13.80
N ALA A 217 -4.74 -7.54 -12.53
CA ALA A 217 -4.30 -6.71 -11.41
C ALA A 217 -2.77 -6.62 -11.31
N VAL A 218 -2.07 -7.72 -11.61
CA VAL A 218 -0.60 -7.76 -11.67
C VAL A 218 -0.08 -6.88 -12.80
N GLU A 219 -0.63 -6.99 -14.02
CA GLU A 219 -0.21 -6.18 -15.16
C GLU A 219 -0.45 -4.68 -14.90
N TRP A 220 -1.62 -4.30 -14.38
CA TRP A 220 -1.90 -2.89 -14.06
C TRP A 220 -0.95 -2.37 -12.98
N THR A 221 -0.72 -3.16 -11.92
CA THR A 221 0.15 -2.75 -10.83
C THR A 221 1.60 -2.63 -11.29
N LYS A 222 2.07 -3.51 -12.20
CA LYS A 222 3.42 -3.46 -12.78
C LYS A 222 3.70 -2.10 -13.43
N ASP A 223 2.79 -1.62 -14.27
CA ASP A 223 2.94 -0.32 -14.95
C ASP A 223 2.86 0.85 -13.95
N ILE A 224 1.96 0.77 -12.97
CA ILE A 224 1.84 1.76 -11.89
C ILE A 224 3.11 1.83 -11.03
N VAL A 225 3.78 0.69 -10.77
CA VAL A 225 5.05 0.64 -10.02
C VAL A 225 6.12 1.46 -10.74
N HIS A 226 6.22 1.37 -12.07
CA HIS A 226 7.18 2.17 -12.83
C HIS A 226 6.94 3.66 -12.64
N ILE A 227 5.69 4.13 -12.71
CA ILE A 227 5.35 5.55 -12.49
C ILE A 227 5.84 6.02 -11.12
N PHE A 228 5.58 5.25 -10.06
CA PHE A 228 5.97 5.64 -8.71
C PHE A 228 7.49 5.60 -8.50
N GLU A 229 8.17 4.57 -8.98
CA GLU A 229 9.62 4.43 -8.79
C GLU A 229 10.41 5.48 -9.58
N GLU A 230 9.99 5.82 -10.81
CA GLU A 230 10.60 6.88 -11.62
C GLU A 230 10.47 8.26 -10.96
N ASN A 231 9.41 8.47 -10.18
CA ASN A 231 9.12 9.72 -9.49
C ASN A 231 9.49 9.70 -7.99
N ASN A 232 10.27 8.70 -7.54
CA ASN A 232 10.72 8.54 -6.15
C ASN A 232 9.60 8.44 -5.11
N VAL A 233 8.41 7.97 -5.50
CA VAL A 233 7.29 7.70 -4.59
C VAL A 233 7.43 6.29 -4.01
N SER A 234 7.54 6.18 -2.69
CA SER A 234 7.75 4.89 -2.03
C SER A 234 6.46 4.09 -1.94
N ILE A 235 6.41 2.92 -2.57
CA ILE A 235 5.29 1.98 -2.43
C ILE A 235 5.43 1.19 -1.13
N ILE A 236 4.66 1.59 -0.10
CA ILE A 236 4.66 0.94 1.21
C ILE A 236 4.08 -0.47 1.11
N ARG A 237 3.05 -0.64 0.28
CA ARG A 237 2.33 -1.91 0.16
C ARG A 237 1.70 -2.11 -1.22
N MET A 238 1.74 -3.35 -1.69
CA MET A 238 0.96 -3.83 -2.84
C MET A 238 0.16 -5.05 -2.40
N GLY A 239 -1.15 -5.00 -2.58
CA GLY A 239 -2.06 -6.06 -2.15
C GLY A 239 -2.41 -6.02 -0.67
N LEU A 240 -3.51 -6.69 -0.33
CA LEU A 240 -4.09 -6.67 1.02
C LEU A 240 -3.33 -7.56 2.01
N HIS A 241 -3.49 -7.28 3.30
CA HIS A 241 -3.00 -8.21 4.32
C HIS A 241 -3.92 -9.42 4.38
N PRO A 242 -3.39 -10.65 4.37
CA PRO A 242 -4.18 -11.81 4.74
C PRO A 242 -4.53 -11.68 6.22
N SER A 243 -5.72 -11.21 6.57
CA SER A 243 -6.24 -11.42 7.93
C SER A 243 -6.82 -12.83 8.00
N ASP A 244 -6.74 -13.45 9.17
CA ASP A 244 -7.35 -14.77 9.40
C ASP A 244 -8.86 -14.72 9.09
N GLU A 245 -9.54 -13.61 9.36
CA GLU A 245 -10.96 -13.47 9.05
C GLU A 245 -11.25 -13.34 7.55
N LEU A 246 -10.37 -12.70 6.77
CA LEU A 246 -10.48 -12.61 5.32
C LEU A 246 -10.27 -13.98 4.65
N VAL A 247 -9.27 -14.73 5.10
CA VAL A 247 -8.81 -15.98 4.47
C VAL A 247 -9.45 -17.22 5.10
N ILE A 248 -9.37 -17.37 6.42
CA ILE A 248 -9.89 -18.51 7.19
C ILE A 248 -11.40 -18.36 7.44
N GLY A 249 -11.87 -17.12 7.68
CA GLY A 249 -13.30 -16.80 7.86
C GLY A 249 -14.16 -16.94 6.59
N LYS A 250 -13.55 -17.24 5.43
CA LYS A 250 -14.20 -17.32 4.11
C LYS A 250 -15.00 -16.06 3.75
N SER A 251 -14.51 -14.90 4.20
CA SER A 251 -15.12 -13.62 3.90
C SER A 251 -14.76 -13.13 2.50
N LEU A 252 -13.65 -13.58 1.92
CA LEU A 252 -13.33 -13.36 0.51
C LEU A 252 -14.28 -14.17 -0.40
N ILE A 253 -15.03 -13.47 -1.26
CA ILE A 253 -15.93 -14.08 -2.26
C ILE A 253 -15.20 -14.28 -3.59
N ASP A 254 -14.58 -13.23 -4.12
CA ASP A 254 -13.84 -13.25 -5.39
C ASP A 254 -12.91 -12.03 -5.51
N GLY A 255 -12.06 -12.00 -6.52
CA GLY A 255 -11.14 -10.91 -6.85
C GLY A 255 -9.65 -11.29 -6.74
N PRO A 256 -8.75 -10.37 -7.13
CA PRO A 256 -7.32 -10.61 -7.31
C PRO A 256 -6.56 -10.59 -5.98
N PHE A 257 -6.88 -11.52 -5.08
CA PHE A 257 -6.22 -11.68 -3.80
C PHE A 257 -5.08 -12.69 -3.86
N HIS A 258 -3.88 -12.28 -3.44
CA HIS A 258 -2.76 -13.20 -3.24
C HIS A 258 -1.83 -12.70 -2.13
N ALA A 259 -1.42 -13.59 -1.21
CA ALA A 259 -0.57 -13.23 -0.07
C ALA A 259 0.82 -12.68 -0.51
N SER A 260 1.35 -13.18 -1.62
CA SER A 260 2.60 -12.72 -2.25
C SER A 260 2.37 -11.78 -3.44
N PHE A 261 1.28 -11.01 -3.48
CA PHE A 261 0.93 -10.16 -4.64
C PHE A 261 2.10 -9.28 -5.12
N LYS A 262 2.77 -8.58 -4.19
CA LYS A 262 4.00 -7.82 -4.48
C LYS A 262 5.06 -8.65 -5.21
N GLU A 263 5.32 -9.87 -4.73
CA GLU A 263 6.35 -10.74 -5.32
C GLU A 263 6.00 -11.14 -6.75
N ILE A 264 4.71 -11.38 -7.03
CA ILE A 264 4.23 -11.70 -8.38
C ILE A 264 4.36 -10.48 -9.31
N VAL A 265 4.02 -9.27 -8.84
CA VAL A 265 4.23 -8.03 -9.61
C VAL A 265 5.71 -7.85 -9.95
N MET A 266 6.59 -7.93 -8.95
CA MET A 266 8.03 -7.80 -9.16
C MET A 266 8.59 -8.91 -10.07
N THR A 267 8.00 -10.12 -10.04
CA THR A 267 8.37 -11.21 -10.95
C THR A 267 8.12 -10.82 -12.41
N HIS A 268 6.99 -10.15 -12.71
CA HIS A 268 6.66 -9.68 -14.06
C HIS A 268 7.58 -8.53 -14.50
N ILE A 269 7.89 -7.59 -13.61
CA ILE A 269 8.88 -6.53 -13.89
C ILE A 269 10.23 -7.15 -14.26
N TRP A 270 10.72 -8.11 -13.46
CA TRP A 270 12.00 -8.76 -13.74
C TRP A 270 12.00 -9.61 -15.00
N LYS A 271 10.87 -10.22 -15.35
CA LYS A 271 10.72 -10.94 -16.61
C LYS A 271 10.97 -10.02 -17.79
N GLU A 272 10.40 -8.81 -17.79
CA GLU A 272 10.58 -7.83 -18.87
C GLU A 272 12.02 -7.30 -18.95
N ILE A 273 12.63 -7.03 -17.79
CA ILE A 273 14.03 -6.61 -17.72
C ILE A 273 14.95 -7.68 -18.31
N ILE A 274 14.78 -8.95 -17.91
CA ILE A 274 15.59 -10.06 -18.40
C ILE A 274 15.36 -10.28 -19.90
N ASP A 275 14.09 -10.29 -20.34
CA ASP A 275 13.74 -10.49 -21.75
C ASP A 275 14.34 -9.38 -22.63
N THR A 276 14.33 -8.13 -22.16
CA THR A 276 14.93 -6.98 -22.86
C THR A 276 16.45 -7.14 -23.00
N GLU A 277 17.16 -7.52 -21.93
CA GLU A 277 18.62 -7.73 -21.99
C GLU A 277 19.00 -8.94 -22.84
N LEU A 278 18.24 -10.04 -22.79
CA LEU A 278 18.50 -11.21 -23.64
C LEU A 278 18.35 -10.87 -25.13
N GLN A 279 17.36 -10.05 -25.49
CA GLN A 279 17.20 -9.57 -26.88
C GLN A 279 18.41 -8.75 -27.34
N ARG A 280 19.02 -7.95 -26.45
CA ARG A 280 20.25 -7.20 -26.76
C ARG A 280 21.48 -8.09 -26.98
N ILE A 281 21.56 -9.22 -26.27
CA ILE A 281 22.72 -10.12 -26.26
C ILE A 281 22.61 -11.24 -27.32
N SER A 282 21.49 -11.33 -28.04
CA SER A 282 21.10 -12.41 -28.99
C SER A 282 22.03 -12.64 -30.21
N SER A 283 23.25 -12.11 -30.18
CA SER A 283 24.37 -12.44 -31.07
C SER A 283 25.28 -13.57 -30.53
N SER A 284 25.00 -14.13 -29.34
CA SER A 284 25.88 -15.10 -28.66
C SER A 284 25.33 -16.53 -28.69
N SER A 285 26.11 -17.46 -29.22
CA SER A 285 25.75 -18.87 -29.50
C SER A 285 25.69 -19.81 -28.28
N SER A 286 25.73 -19.30 -27.05
CA SER A 286 25.74 -20.13 -25.83
C SER A 286 24.36 -20.22 -25.20
N ASN A 287 23.86 -21.46 -25.05
CA ASN A 287 22.62 -21.73 -24.32
C ASN A 287 22.78 -21.63 -22.80
N LYS A 288 24.01 -21.45 -22.28
CA LYS A 288 24.26 -21.29 -20.84
C LYS A 288 24.35 -19.80 -20.51
N ILE A 289 23.51 -19.34 -19.59
CA ILE A 289 23.44 -17.95 -19.14
C ILE A 289 23.55 -17.86 -17.61
N ASN A 290 24.32 -16.91 -17.11
CA ASN A 290 24.38 -16.58 -15.69
C ASN A 290 23.86 -15.16 -15.44
N ILE A 291 22.71 -15.05 -14.78
CA ILE A 291 22.06 -13.76 -14.48
C ILE A 291 22.50 -13.30 -13.09
N THR A 292 23.24 -12.20 -13.05
CA THR A 292 23.68 -11.57 -11.79
C THR A 292 22.81 -10.35 -11.49
N VAL A 293 22.22 -10.30 -10.30
CA VAL A 293 21.36 -9.19 -9.82
C VAL A 293 21.73 -8.77 -8.41
N SER A 294 21.16 -7.68 -7.91
CA SER A 294 21.36 -7.26 -6.52
C SER A 294 20.74 -8.24 -5.49
N ASP A 295 21.32 -8.29 -4.29
CA ASP A 295 20.89 -9.20 -3.21
C ASP A 295 19.40 -9.09 -2.90
N ARG A 296 18.84 -7.88 -2.94
CA ARG A 296 17.43 -7.60 -2.60
C ARG A 296 16.45 -7.99 -3.70
N GLN A 297 16.95 -8.33 -4.88
CA GLN A 297 16.16 -8.52 -6.08
C GLN A 297 16.28 -9.94 -6.63
N LEU A 298 17.20 -10.74 -6.09
CA LEU A 298 17.44 -12.12 -6.49
C LEU A 298 16.17 -12.97 -6.51
N HIS A 299 15.33 -12.89 -5.47
CA HIS A 299 14.10 -13.68 -5.42
C HIS A 299 13.07 -13.22 -6.44
N TYR A 300 12.96 -11.92 -6.72
CA TYR A 300 12.09 -11.41 -7.77
C TYR A 300 12.60 -11.78 -9.17
N ALA A 301 13.92 -11.76 -9.39
CA ALA A 301 14.55 -12.15 -10.64
C ALA A 301 14.36 -13.64 -10.95
N ILE A 302 14.52 -14.51 -9.95
CA ILE A 302 14.19 -15.95 -10.05
C ILE A 302 12.69 -16.13 -10.31
N GLY A 303 11.88 -15.26 -9.70
CA GLY A 303 10.44 -15.21 -9.81
C GLY A 303 9.71 -16.04 -8.75
N TYR A 304 8.48 -15.63 -8.43
CA TYR A 304 7.58 -16.37 -7.56
C TYR A 304 7.45 -17.82 -8.06
N ARG A 305 7.70 -18.80 -7.17
CA ARG A 305 7.77 -20.24 -7.52
C ARG A 305 8.71 -20.56 -8.69
N GLN A 306 9.79 -19.79 -8.85
CA GLN A 306 10.78 -19.94 -9.93
C GLN A 306 10.23 -19.68 -11.34
N ALA A 307 9.14 -18.92 -11.48
CA ALA A 307 8.47 -18.71 -12.76
C ALA A 307 9.40 -18.22 -13.88
N ASN A 308 10.26 -17.23 -13.61
CA ASN A 308 11.18 -16.69 -14.62
C ASN A 308 12.27 -17.71 -14.97
N LYS A 309 12.78 -18.43 -13.98
CA LYS A 309 13.77 -19.50 -14.18
C LYS A 309 13.21 -20.63 -15.07
N GLU A 310 11.99 -21.09 -14.80
CA GLU A 310 11.36 -22.15 -15.60
C GLU A 310 10.96 -21.67 -17.00
N LEU A 311 10.53 -20.41 -17.13
CA LEU A 311 10.29 -19.80 -18.44
C LEU A 311 11.56 -19.79 -19.31
N LEU A 312 12.70 -19.35 -18.75
CA LEU A 312 13.97 -19.35 -19.47
C LEU A 312 14.42 -20.77 -19.87
N LYS A 313 14.25 -21.76 -18.98
CA LYS A 313 14.53 -23.16 -19.32
C LYS A 313 13.65 -23.67 -20.46
N SER A 314 12.36 -23.34 -20.45
CA SER A 314 11.43 -23.74 -21.52
C SER A 314 11.81 -23.14 -22.88
N ARG A 315 12.50 -21.99 -22.88
CA ARG A 315 13.08 -21.35 -24.07
C ARG A 315 14.45 -21.91 -24.49
N GLY A 316 14.96 -22.94 -23.80
CA GLY A 316 16.22 -23.62 -24.14
C GLY A 316 17.46 -23.13 -23.40
N TYR A 317 17.32 -22.19 -22.45
CA TYR A 317 18.45 -21.67 -21.67
C TYR A 317 18.77 -22.55 -20.44
N ASN A 318 20.05 -22.81 -20.21
CA ASN A 318 20.56 -23.32 -18.95
C ASN A 318 20.97 -22.13 -18.06
N VAL A 319 20.05 -21.72 -17.17
CA VAL A 319 20.18 -20.50 -16.38
C VAL A 319 20.64 -20.75 -14.93
N SER A 320 21.61 -19.95 -14.47
CA SER A 320 21.93 -19.77 -13.06
C SER A 320 21.71 -18.31 -12.63
N PHE A 321 21.38 -18.12 -11.35
CA PHE A 321 21.22 -16.78 -10.76
C PHE A 321 22.26 -16.57 -9.68
N THR A 322 22.97 -15.45 -9.75
CA THR A 322 23.99 -15.04 -8.77
C THR A 322 23.69 -13.64 -8.22
N ARG A 323 24.25 -13.34 -7.06
CA ARG A 323 24.01 -12.09 -6.34
C ARG A 323 25.24 -11.19 -6.36
N ASN A 324 25.05 -9.89 -6.53
CA ASN A 324 26.09 -8.89 -6.39
C ASN A 324 25.60 -7.73 -5.50
N PRO A 325 26.16 -7.57 -4.29
CA PRO A 325 25.76 -6.50 -3.37
C PRO A 325 26.00 -5.07 -3.88
N SER A 326 26.87 -4.86 -4.87
CA SER A 326 27.15 -3.54 -5.43
C SER A 326 26.14 -3.08 -6.48
N PHE A 327 25.26 -3.97 -6.94
CA PHE A 327 24.30 -3.65 -7.99
C PHE A 327 23.13 -2.82 -7.46
N SER A 328 22.67 -1.87 -8.29
CA SER A 328 21.44 -1.14 -8.01
C SER A 328 20.20 -2.02 -8.16
N GLN A 329 19.01 -1.48 -7.86
CA GLN A 329 17.75 -2.24 -7.84
C GLN A 329 17.48 -2.98 -9.16
N TYR A 330 17.58 -2.33 -10.32
CA TYR A 330 17.30 -2.96 -11.61
C TYR A 330 18.55 -3.23 -12.45
N GLN A 331 19.73 -3.19 -11.85
CA GLN A 331 20.96 -3.55 -12.54
C GLN A 331 21.06 -5.07 -12.64
N LEU A 332 21.32 -5.54 -13.86
CA LEU A 332 21.64 -6.93 -14.14
C LEU A 332 22.85 -7.06 -15.05
N ASN A 333 23.47 -8.24 -15.00
CA ASN A 333 24.47 -8.68 -15.95
C ASN A 333 24.15 -10.12 -16.35
N ILE A 334 24.15 -10.41 -17.65
CA ILE A 334 23.96 -11.75 -18.21
C ILE A 334 25.28 -12.16 -18.86
N GLY A 335 25.95 -13.14 -18.26
CA GLY A 335 27.25 -13.66 -18.72
C GLY A 335 27.23 -15.11 -19.14
#